data_AF-A0A432J016-F1
#
_entry.id   AF-A0A432J016-F1
#
_cell.length_a   1.000
_cell.length_b   1.000
_cell.length_c   1.000
_cell.angle_alpha   90.00
_cell.angle_beta   90.00
_cell.angle_gamma   90.00
#
_symmetry.space_group_name_H-M   'P 1'
#
loop_
_entity.id
_entity.type
_entity.pdbx_description
1 polymer ?
#
loop_
_entity_poly.entity_id
_entity_poly.type
_entity_poly.pdbx_seq_one_letter_code
_entity_poly.pdbx_strand_id
1 'polypeptide(L)'
;MSEIITAIDVGTTKICTLITELTATNELHLLGAHCARSKGLRRGVVVNIAAASEAIAESVEKAEEIAGVTIEPVHVGIVGGHISFENGVGVTSLPRNRPIGWPEVHRVLADAQSIAIPNDRDIIHVI
;
A
#
# COMPACT_ATOMS: atom_id res chain seq x y z
N MET A 1 16.25 4.46 17.02
CA MET A 1 16.00 3.20 16.29
C MET A 1 15.87 3.59 14.84
N SER A 2 16.63 2.95 13.96
CA SER A 2 16.38 3.08 12.53
C SER A 2 15.09 2.35 12.18
N GLU A 3 14.33 2.91 11.27
CA GLU A 3 13.03 2.38 10.87
C GLU A 3 13.23 1.49 9.65
N ILE A 4 12.81 0.22 9.75
CA ILE A 4 12.84 -0.70 8.62
C ILE A 4 11.57 -0.51 7.81
N ILE A 5 11.75 -0.19 6.53
CA ILE A 5 10.65 -0.08 5.57
C ILE A 5 10.80 -1.24 4.58
N THR A 6 9.78 -2.10 4.56
CA THR A 6 9.71 -3.23 3.65
C THR A 6 8.57 -3.06 2.67
N ALA A 7 8.84 -3.33 1.40
CA ALA A 7 7.85 -3.29 0.32
C ALA A 7 7.82 -4.63 -0.43
N ILE A 8 6.63 -5.11 -0.75
CA ILE A 8 6.39 -6.32 -1.56
C ILE A 8 5.52 -5.92 -2.76
N ASP A 9 6.05 -6.11 -3.97
CA ASP A 9 5.29 -5.98 -5.22
C ASP A 9 4.82 -7.36 -5.67
N VAL A 10 3.51 -7.62 -5.59
CA VAL A 10 2.91 -8.91 -5.98
C VAL A 10 2.43 -8.85 -7.42
N GLY A 11 3.38 -8.97 -8.34
CA GLY A 11 3.11 -8.93 -9.78
C GLY A 11 2.65 -10.28 -10.38
N THR A 12 2.02 -10.20 -11.55
CA THR A 12 1.64 -11.40 -12.33
C THR A 12 2.85 -12.13 -12.94
N THR A 13 3.94 -11.41 -13.22
CA THR A 13 5.16 -11.98 -13.83
C THR A 13 6.18 -12.37 -12.77
N LYS A 14 6.36 -11.52 -11.76
CA LYS A 14 7.33 -11.65 -10.69
C LYS A 14 6.77 -11.07 -9.40
N ILE A 15 7.24 -11.58 -8.27
CA ILE A 15 6.98 -11.02 -6.96
C ILE A 15 8.32 -10.53 -6.43
N CYS A 16 8.39 -9.29 -5.94
CA CYS A 16 9.65 -8.69 -5.50
C CYS A 16 9.51 -8.12 -4.09
N THR A 17 10.48 -8.41 -3.23
CA THR A 17 10.59 -7.87 -1.87
C THR A 17 11.80 -6.96 -1.80
N LEU A 18 11.64 -5.76 -1.23
CA LEU A 18 12.71 -4.82 -0.93
C LEU A 18 12.66 -4.47 0.55
N ILE A 19 13.81 -4.57 1.22
CA ILE A 19 13.99 -4.24 2.63
C ILE A 19 14.96 -3.07 2.71
N THR A 20 14.52 -1.99 3.34
CA THR A 20 15.29 -0.74 3.45
C THR A 20 15.34 -0.25 4.89
N GLU A 21 16.40 0.47 5.20
CA GLU A 21 16.55 1.24 6.44
C GLU A 21 16.33 2.72 6.13
N LEU A 22 15.44 3.38 6.86
CA LEU A 22 15.29 4.82 6.85
C LEU A 22 16.28 5.44 7.86
N THR A 23 17.22 6.22 7.34
CA THR A 23 18.23 6.89 8.15
C THR A 23 17.66 8.15 8.83
N ALA A 24 18.40 8.67 9.82
CA ALA A 24 18.07 9.96 10.44
C ALA A 24 18.15 11.16 9.46
N THR A 25 18.79 11.00 8.30
CA THR A 25 18.87 11.99 7.22
C THR A 25 17.72 11.87 6.21
N ASN A 26 16.70 11.03 6.48
CA ASN A 26 15.61 10.70 5.56
C ASN A 26 16.09 10.05 4.25
N GLU A 27 17.17 9.27 4.30
CA GLU A 27 17.66 8.48 3.16
C GLU A 27 17.24 7.02 3.33
N LEU A 28 16.93 6.36 2.22
CA LEU A 28 16.61 4.93 2.20
C LEU A 28 17.86 4.14 1.80
N HIS A 29 18.33 3.28 2.71
CA HIS A 29 19.43 2.36 2.45
C HIS A 29 18.88 0.97 2.18
N LEU A 30 19.20 0.40 1.01
CA LEU A 30 18.79 -0.96 0.66
C LEU A 30 19.60 -1.97 1.48
N LEU A 31 18.92 -2.79 2.28
CA LEU A 31 19.52 -3.87 3.05
C LEU A 31 19.43 -5.21 2.31
N GLY A 32 18.30 -5.46 1.65
CA GLY A 32 18.10 -6.69 0.89
C GLY A 32 16.99 -6.58 -0.15
N ALA A 33 17.14 -7.33 -1.23
CA ALA A 33 16.12 -7.42 -2.27
C ALA A 33 16.15 -8.78 -2.96
N HIS A 34 14.97 -9.32 -3.24
CA HIS A 34 14.83 -10.51 -4.06
C HIS A 34 13.59 -10.43 -4.96
N CYS A 35 13.62 -11.12 -6.09
CA CYS A 35 12.44 -11.30 -6.94
C CYS A 35 12.27 -12.78 -7.29
N ALA A 36 11.14 -13.35 -6.90
CA ALA A 36 10.72 -14.69 -7.28
C ALA A 36 9.86 -14.66 -8.54
N ARG A 37 9.86 -15.75 -9.30
CA ARG A 37 8.93 -15.91 -10.44
C ARG A 37 7.52 -16.09 -9.89
N SER A 38 6.59 -15.26 -10.35
CA SER A 38 5.20 -15.34 -9.89
C SER A 38 4.55 -16.63 -10.39
N LYS A 39 3.86 -17.30 -9.48
CA LYS A 39 3.01 -18.46 -9.74
C LYS A 39 1.68 -18.21 -9.05
N GLY A 40 0.58 -18.64 -9.66
CA GLY A 40 -0.74 -18.47 -9.06
C GLY A 40 -1.37 -17.08 -9.19
N LEU A 41 -0.74 -16.12 -9.89
CA LEU A 41 -1.37 -14.88 -10.34
C LEU A 41 -1.65 -14.87 -11.84
N ARG A 42 -2.77 -14.26 -12.23
CA ARG A 42 -3.13 -13.98 -13.63
C ARG A 42 -3.86 -12.64 -13.72
N ARG A 43 -3.30 -11.69 -14.48
CA ARG A 43 -3.87 -10.34 -14.69
C ARG A 43 -4.20 -9.61 -13.37
N GLY A 44 -3.31 -9.73 -12.38
CA GLY A 44 -3.47 -9.11 -11.05
C GLY A 44 -4.46 -9.82 -10.14
N VAL A 45 -4.96 -11.00 -10.51
CA VAL A 45 -5.88 -11.80 -9.70
C VAL A 45 -5.19 -13.09 -9.27
N VAL A 46 -5.35 -13.46 -7.99
CA VAL A 46 -4.89 -14.75 -7.47
C VAL A 46 -5.80 -15.85 -8.00
N VAL A 47 -5.24 -16.74 -8.82
CA VAL A 47 -5.93 -17.92 -9.39
C VAL A 47 -5.50 -19.23 -8.72
N ASN A 48 -4.38 -19.22 -7.98
CA ASN A 48 -3.95 -20.32 -7.13
C ASN A 48 -3.25 -19.74 -5.89
N ILE A 49 -3.91 -19.85 -4.74
CA ILE A 49 -3.43 -19.26 -3.48
C ILE A 49 -2.13 -19.92 -2.99
N ALA A 50 -2.03 -21.25 -3.04
CA ALA A 50 -0.85 -21.96 -2.56
C ALA A 50 0.41 -21.58 -3.36
N ALA A 51 0.28 -21.54 -4.69
CA ALA A 51 1.38 -21.15 -5.57
C ALA A 51 1.77 -19.68 -5.41
N ALA A 52 0.81 -18.79 -5.15
CA ALA A 52 1.08 -17.38 -4.86
C ALA A 52 1.79 -17.23 -3.51
N SER A 53 1.31 -17.90 -2.47
CA SER A 53 1.93 -17.91 -1.14
C SER A 53 3.37 -18.43 -1.18
N GLU A 54 3.65 -19.52 -1.88
CA GLU A 54 5.01 -20.04 -2.06
C GLU A 54 5.93 -19.02 -2.76
N ALA A 55 5.46 -18.36 -3.82
CA ALA A 55 6.27 -17.38 -4.53
C ALA A 55 6.51 -16.09 -3.71
N ILE A 56 5.54 -15.70 -2.87
CA ILE A 56 5.72 -14.59 -1.91
C ILE A 56 6.75 -14.98 -0.85
N ALA A 57 6.61 -16.16 -0.25
CA ALA A 57 7.54 -16.67 0.76
C ALA A 57 8.97 -16.74 0.22
N GLU A 58 9.17 -17.28 -0.99
CA GLU A 58 10.48 -17.32 -1.64
C GLU A 58 11.10 -15.91 -1.79
N SER A 59 10.29 -14.92 -2.17
CA SER A 59 10.73 -13.53 -2.30
C SER A 59 11.11 -12.90 -0.96
N VAL A 60 10.32 -13.16 0.07
CA VAL A 60 10.53 -12.63 1.42
C VAL A 60 11.76 -13.27 2.07
N GLU A 61 11.80 -14.61 2.15
CA GLU A 61 12.86 -15.35 2.84
C GLU A 61 14.25 -15.01 2.30
N LYS A 62 14.40 -14.92 0.97
CA LYS A 62 15.68 -14.55 0.35
C LYS A 62 16.03 -13.08 0.57
N ALA A 63 15.06 -12.17 0.61
CA ALA A 63 15.32 -10.78 0.93
C ALA A 63 15.76 -10.62 2.39
N GLU A 64 15.11 -11.32 3.32
CA GLU A 64 15.48 -11.37 4.74
C GLU A 64 16.88 -11.97 4.95
N GLU A 65 17.20 -13.06 4.24
CA GLU A 65 18.54 -13.67 4.26
C GLU A 65 19.62 -12.67 3.83
N ILE A 66 19.39 -11.93 2.73
CA ILE A 66 20.32 -10.91 2.24
C ILE A 66 20.45 -9.76 3.25
N ALA A 67 19.33 -9.32 3.84
CA ALA A 67 19.28 -8.18 4.76
C ALA A 67 19.75 -8.53 6.18
N GLY A 68 19.76 -9.81 6.56
CA GLY A 68 20.09 -10.26 7.92
C GLY A 68 19.06 -9.85 8.97
N VAL A 69 17.82 -9.56 8.57
CA VAL A 69 16.74 -9.09 9.45
C VAL A 69 15.42 -9.78 9.10
N THR A 70 14.57 -9.98 10.11
CA THR A 70 13.19 -10.42 9.94
C THR A 70 12.26 -9.21 9.72
N ILE A 71 11.27 -9.34 8.85
CA ILE A 71 10.40 -8.22 8.43
C ILE A 71 8.98 -8.29 8.98
N GLU A 72 8.60 -7.29 9.78
CA GLU A 72 7.21 -6.98 10.14
C GLU A 72 7.14 -5.55 10.69
N PRO A 73 6.28 -4.64 10.19
CA PRO A 73 5.27 -4.79 9.14
C PRO A 73 5.80 -4.62 7.70
N VAL A 74 4.95 -4.91 6.70
CA VAL A 74 5.26 -4.78 5.27
C VAL A 74 4.25 -3.91 4.53
N HIS A 75 4.70 -3.23 3.49
CA HIS A 75 3.84 -2.52 2.53
C HIS A 75 3.66 -3.38 1.29
N VAL A 76 2.41 -3.64 0.89
CA VAL A 76 2.12 -4.46 -0.29
C VAL A 76 1.53 -3.61 -1.40
N GLY A 77 2.12 -3.70 -2.60
CA GLY A 77 1.56 -3.10 -3.80
C GLY A 77 0.31 -3.86 -4.27
N ILE A 78 -0.80 -3.16 -4.44
CA ILE A 78 -2.03 -3.71 -5.04
C ILE A 78 -2.15 -3.16 -6.47
N VAL A 79 -2.31 -4.07 -7.44
CA VAL A 79 -2.45 -3.74 -8.86
C VAL A 79 -3.50 -4.62 -9.53
N GLY A 80 -4.28 -4.05 -10.46
CA GLY A 80 -5.22 -4.81 -11.29
C GLY A 80 -6.47 -4.02 -11.69
N GLY A 81 -7.25 -4.59 -12.62
CA GLY A 81 -8.48 -3.97 -13.11
C GLY A 81 -9.66 -3.97 -12.14
N HIS A 82 -9.45 -4.50 -10.93
CA HIS A 82 -10.43 -4.48 -9.83
C HIS A 82 -10.27 -3.25 -8.92
N ILE A 83 -9.26 -2.41 -9.17
CA ILE A 83 -9.05 -1.14 -8.49
C ILE A 83 -9.79 -0.05 -9.25
N SER A 84 -10.57 0.75 -8.55
CA SER A 84 -11.28 1.91 -9.09
C SER A 84 -11.01 3.14 -8.22
N PHE A 85 -11.09 4.31 -8.84
CA PHE A 85 -11.01 5.59 -8.14
C PHE A 85 -12.35 6.29 -8.25
N GLU A 86 -12.84 6.80 -7.12
CA GLU A 86 -14.07 7.60 -7.06
C GLU A 86 -13.70 8.98 -6.53
N ASN A 87 -14.12 10.02 -7.25
CA ASN A 87 -13.92 11.39 -6.79
C ASN A 87 -15.06 11.79 -5.87
N GLY A 88 -14.73 12.11 -4.63
CA GLY A 88 -15.64 12.72 -3.67
C GLY A 88 -15.73 14.23 -3.86
N VAL A 89 -16.93 14.79 -3.80
CA VAL A 89 -17.13 16.25 -3.75
C VAL A 89 -17.83 16.57 -2.45
N GLY A 90 -17.20 17.40 -1.63
CA GLY A 90 -17.75 17.85 -0.36
C GLY A 90 -18.11 19.33 -0.38
N VAL A 91 -19.13 19.71 0.39
CA VAL A 91 -19.54 21.10 0.61
C VAL A 91 -19.70 21.33 2.11
N THR A 92 -19.16 22.44 2.61
CA THR A 92 -19.35 22.86 4.00
C THR A 92 -19.82 24.31 4.08
N SER A 93 -20.62 24.61 5.10
CA SER A 93 -20.97 25.99 5.45
C SER A 93 -19.74 26.75 5.96
N LEU A 94 -19.58 28.00 5.54
CA LEU A 94 -18.52 28.89 6.00
C LEU A 94 -18.96 29.78 7.16
N PRO A 95 -18.05 30.12 8.09
CA PRO A 95 -18.33 31.10 9.14
C PRO A 95 -18.45 32.52 8.56
N ARG A 96 -19.36 33.33 9.11
CA ARG A 96 -19.57 34.72 8.66
C ARG A 96 -18.52 35.71 9.16
N ASN A 97 -18.01 35.50 10.38
CA ASN A 97 -17.21 36.50 11.11
C ASN A 97 -15.81 35.98 11.51
N ARG A 98 -15.28 35.00 10.80
CA ARG A 98 -13.88 34.58 10.96
C ARG A 98 -13.31 33.98 9.68
N PRO A 99 -11.97 33.98 9.52
CA PRO A 99 -11.33 33.25 8.44
C PRO A 99 -11.63 31.75 8.47
N ILE A 100 -11.49 31.13 7.29
CA ILE A 100 -11.54 29.67 7.11
C ILE A 100 -10.37 29.06 7.88
N GLY A 101 -10.66 28.01 8.66
CA GLY A 101 -9.63 27.27 9.38
C GLY A 101 -9.79 25.76 9.20
N TRP A 102 -8.93 25.02 9.89
CA TRP A 102 -8.97 23.57 9.93
C TRP A 102 -10.35 22.96 10.19
N PRO A 103 -11.26 23.52 11.03
CA PRO A 103 -12.58 22.94 11.23
C PRO A 103 -13.45 22.89 9.96
N GLU A 104 -13.30 23.84 9.04
CA GLU A 104 -14.01 23.81 7.75
C GLU A 104 -13.37 22.79 6.80
N VAL A 105 -12.03 22.74 6.78
CA VAL A 105 -11.28 21.76 5.98
C VAL A 105 -11.65 20.33 6.39
N HIS A 106 -11.65 20.01 7.68
CA HIS A 106 -12.04 18.68 8.15
C HIS A 106 -13.50 18.35 7.82
N ARG A 107 -14.42 19.33 7.90
CA ARG A 107 -15.82 19.11 7.55
C ARG A 107 -16.02 18.85 6.06
N VAL A 108 -15.39 19.64 5.19
CA VAL A 108 -15.51 19.44 3.74
C VAL A 108 -14.86 18.13 3.29
N LEU A 109 -13.76 17.72 3.93
CA LEU A 109 -13.12 16.42 3.67
C LEU A 109 -14.02 15.27 4.14
N ALA A 110 -14.63 15.37 5.32
CA ALA A 110 -15.56 14.36 5.81
C ALA A 110 -16.80 14.20 4.88
N ASP A 111 -17.32 15.32 4.37
CA ASP A 111 -18.43 15.30 3.41
C ASP A 111 -17.99 14.70 2.06
N ALA A 112 -16.81 15.09 1.55
CA ALA A 112 -16.27 14.54 0.31
C ALA A 112 -16.02 13.03 0.41
N GLN A 113 -15.67 12.51 1.59
CA GLN A 113 -15.46 11.09 1.83
C GLN A 113 -16.76 10.31 2.04
N SER A 114 -17.90 10.98 2.20
CA SER A 114 -19.21 10.37 2.40
C SER A 114 -19.82 9.87 1.08
N ILE A 115 -19.09 9.00 0.39
CA ILE A 115 -19.54 8.36 -0.85
C ILE A 115 -20.15 6.98 -0.56
N ALA A 116 -21.21 6.64 -1.30
CA ALA A 116 -21.80 5.31 -1.20
C ALA A 116 -20.87 4.28 -1.86
N ILE A 117 -20.24 3.44 -1.04
CA ILE A 117 -19.40 2.34 -1.52
C ILE A 117 -20.29 1.10 -1.73
N PRO A 118 -20.23 0.45 -2.90
CA PRO A 118 -20.87 -0.85 -3.12
C PRO A 118 -20.44 -1.88 -2.06
N ASN A 119 -21.36 -2.77 -1.66
CA ASN A 119 -21.10 -3.77 -0.62
C ASN A 119 -20.01 -4.80 -0.98
N ASP A 120 -19.60 -4.87 -2.26
CA ASP A 120 -18.55 -5.74 -2.77
C ASP A 120 -17.19 -5.03 -2.92
N ARG A 121 -17.05 -3.81 -2.35
CA ARG A 121 -15.83 -3.00 -2.42
C ARG A 121 -15.42 -2.49 -1.04
N ASP A 122 -14.10 -2.41 -0.84
CA ASP A 122 -13.47 -1.80 0.33
C ASP A 122 -12.62 -0.60 -0.07
N ILE A 123 -12.56 0.41 0.81
CA ILE A 123 -11.67 1.56 0.64
C ILE A 123 -10.27 1.15 1.08
N ILE A 124 -9.33 1.15 0.12
CA ILE A 124 -7.91 0.84 0.38
C ILE A 124 -7.07 2.10 0.63
N HIS A 125 -7.50 3.27 0.13
CA HIS A 125 -6.79 4.54 0.31
C HIS A 125 -7.72 5.73 0.04
N VAL A 126 -7.48 6.86 0.72
CA VAL A 126 -8.15 8.14 0.52
C VAL A 126 -7.06 9.20 0.36
N ILE A 127 -7.15 9.99 -0.70
CA ILE A 127 -6.19 11.07 -1.06
C ILE A 127 -6.79 12.42 -0.71
#